data_AF-A0A3C1F8S1-F1
#
_entry.id   AF-A0A3C1F8S1-F1
#
_cell.length_a   1.000
_cell.length_b   1.000
_cell.length_c   1.000
_cell.angle_alpha   90.00
_cell.angle_beta   90.00
_cell.angle_gamma   90.00
#
_symmetry.space_group_name_H-M   'P 1'
#
loop_
_entity.id
_entity.type
_entity.pdbx_description
1 polymer ?
#
loop_
_entity_poly.entity_id
_entity_poly.type
_entity_poly.pdbx_seq_one_letter_code
_entity_poly.pdbx_strand_id
1 'polypeptide(L)' 'PDGLEENFVVTVEPGIYFDGRWGIRLEDSFLLTKDGSKKLTHK' A
#
# COMPACT_ATOMS: atom_id res chain seq x y z
N PRO A 1 7.59 -2.70 -15.69
CA PRO A 1 8.71 -3.11 -14.82
C PRO A 1 8.13 -3.84 -13.60
N ASP A 2 8.55 -5.08 -13.37
CA ASP A 2 7.99 -5.91 -12.29
C ASP A 2 8.73 -5.72 -10.95
N GLY A 3 9.75 -4.85 -10.92
CA GLY A 3 10.54 -4.51 -9.73
C GLY A 3 10.08 -3.22 -9.07
N LEU A 4 10.28 -3.14 -7.76
CA LEU A 4 10.12 -1.92 -6.97
C LEU A 4 11.42 -1.10 -7.00
N GLU A 5 11.33 0.18 -7.33
CA GLU A 5 12.48 1.08 -7.50
C GLU A 5 12.43 2.26 -6.53
N GLU A 6 13.61 2.79 -6.16
CA GLU A 6 13.71 3.99 -5.32
C GLU A 6 12.94 5.16 -5.94
N ASN A 7 12.26 5.95 -5.11
CA ASN A 7 11.37 7.05 -5.47
C ASN A 7 9.99 6.68 -6.04
N PHE A 8 9.66 5.38 -6.14
CA PHE A 8 8.27 5.00 -6.41
C PHE A 8 7.38 5.35 -5.23
N VAL A 9 6.14 5.76 -5.55
CA VAL A 9 5.06 5.85 -4.56
C VAL A 9 4.08 4.73 -4.85
N VAL A 10 3.85 3.87 -3.86
CA VAL A 10 2.99 2.69 -3.98
C VAL A 10 1.93 2.67 -2.88
N THR A 11 0.76 2.11 -3.19
CA THR A 11 -0.26 1.77 -2.20
C THR A 11 -0.06 0.34 -1.72
N VAL A 12 -0.16 0.14 -0.42
CA VAL A 12 -0.31 -1.19 0.18
C VAL A 12 -1.74 -1.28 0.70
N GLU A 13 -2.57 -2.08 0.02
CA GLU A 13 -4.03 -2.05 0.19
C GLU A 13 -4.69 -3.43 0.42
N PRO A 14 -4.26 -4.23 1.41
CA PRO A 14 -4.88 -5.51 1.69
C PRO A 14 -6.38 -5.36 2.02
N GLY A 15 -7.18 -6.24 1.43
CA GLY A 15 -8.63 -6.28 1.65
C GLY A 15 -9.13 -7.68 1.99
N ILE A 16 -10.15 -7.73 2.84
CA ILE A 16 -10.92 -8.93 3.17
C ILE A 16 -12.36 -8.69 2.75
N TYR A 17 -12.94 -9.61 2.00
CA TYR A 17 -14.29 -9.49 1.45
C TYR A 17 -15.12 -10.73 1.80
N PHE A 18 -16.32 -10.49 2.34
CA PHE A 18 -17.33 -11.52 2.56
C PHE A 18 -18.47 -11.33 1.57
N ASP A 19 -18.60 -12.29 0.65
CA ASP A 19 -19.61 -12.24 -0.41
C ASP A 19 -21.03 -12.07 0.16
N GLY A 20 -21.83 -11.24 -0.52
CA GLY A 20 -23.18 -10.86 -0.12
C GLY A 20 -23.29 -10.12 1.22
N ARG A 21 -22.18 -9.73 1.85
CA ARG A 21 -22.16 -9.05 3.15
C ARG A 21 -21.40 -7.74 3.09
N TRP A 22 -20.15 -7.75 3.53
CA TRP A 22 -19.32 -6.56 3.63
C TRP A 22 -17.86 -6.93 3.35
N GLY A 23 -17.07 -5.92 3.01
CA GLY A 23 -15.63 -6.03 2.93
C GLY A 23 -14.97 -4.87 3.64
N ILE A 24 -13.70 -5.04 3.99
CA ILE A 24 -12.85 -4.01 4.54
C ILE A 24 -11.52 -4.00 3.78
N ARG A 25 -11.04 -2.81 3.46
CA ARG A 25 -9.71 -2.58 2.88
C ARG A 25 -9.00 -1.54 3.72
N LEU A 26 -7.75 -1.81 4.07
CA LEU A 26 -6.88 -0.85 4.72
C LEU A 26 -5.84 -0.43 3.69
N GLU A 27 -5.71 0.87 3.46
CA GLU A 27 -4.86 1.42 2.42
C GLU A 27 -3.93 2.48 3.02
N ASP A 28 -2.64 2.34 2.72
CA ASP A 28 -1.61 3.31 3.07
C ASP A 28 -0.66 3.51 1.87
N SER A 29 -0.23 4.75 1.67
CA SER A 29 0.76 5.11 0.65
C SER A 29 2.17 5.14 1.23
N PHE A 30 3.14 4.62 0.48
CA PHE A 30 4.55 4.57 0.86
C PHE A 30 5.44 5.09 -0.27
N LEU A 31 6.42 5.91 0.08
CA LEU A 31 7.57 6.25 -0.77
C LEU A 31 8.65 5.20 -0.57
N LEU A 32 9.12 4.57 -1.65
CA LEU A 32 10.27 3.69 -1.59
C LEU A 32 11.57 4.50 -1.50
N THR A 33 12.40 4.14 -0.54
CA THR A 33 13.73 4.70 -0.35
C THR A 33 14.77 3.62 -0.70
N LYS A 34 16.04 4.01 -0.83
CA LYS A 34 17.14 3.06 -1.08
C LYS A 34 17.12 1.81 -0.21
N ASP A 35 16.81 1.95 1.08
CA ASP A 35 16.94 0.89 2.09
C ASP A 35 15.58 0.45 2.69
N GLY A 36 14.45 0.86 2.09
CA GLY A 36 13.12 0.51 2.60
C GLY A 36 11.99 1.39 2.08
N SER A 37 11.11 1.82 2.98
CA SER A 37 9.98 2.68 2.63
C SER A 37 9.64 3.67 3.74
N LYS A 38 9.06 4.81 3.34
CA LYS A 38 8.53 5.84 4.23
C LYS A 38 7.02 5.95 4.01
N LYS A 39 6.25 5.75 5.08
CA LYS A 39 4.80 5.97 5.06
C LYS A 39 4.50 7.45 4.81
N LEU A 40 3.55 7.73 3.90
CA LEU A 40 3.11 9.07 3.53
C LEU A 40 1.73 9.41 4.08
N THR A 41 0.85 8.41 4.25
CA THR A 41 -0.47 8.63 4.84
C THR A 41 -0.32 8.84 6.35
N HIS A 42 -0.86 9.95 6.85
CA HIS A 42 -0.96 10.24 8.28
C HIS A 42 -2.40 10.01 8.74
N LYS A 43 -2.56 9.40 9.92
CA LYS A 43 -3.86 9.23 10.58
C LYS A 43 -4.16 10.41 11.48
#